data_AF-A0A1S8X4R5-F1
#
_entry.id   AF-A0A1S8X4R5-F1
#
_cell.length_a   1.000
_cell.length_b   1.000
_cell.length_c   1.000
_cell.angle_alpha   90.00
_cell.angle_beta   90.00
_cell.angle_gamma   90.00
#
_symmetry.space_group_name_H-M   'P 1'
#
loop_
_entity.id
_entity.type
_entity.pdbx_description
1 polymer ?
#
loop_
_entity_poly.entity_id
_entity_poly.type
_entity_poly.pdbx_seq_one_letter_code
_entity_poly.pdbx_strand_id
1 'polypeptide(L)'
;MLRQCQELGVNRCYTVIYEKLVIQPEIETRRLFEFLGIPWDPIVTRHETMLATITNPNPYEPSTKQFMQKIHTKSVDSWAGPKAVLSKTVLKNITADCTLLDTLGYTALGLPPDYTKMNSTLPVIK
;
A
#
# COMPACT_ATOMS: atom_id res chain seq x y z
N MET A 1 14.32 -1.33 -7.26
CA MET A 1 12.96 -1.86 -7.48
C MET A 1 12.04 -0.88 -8.20
N LEU A 2 11.69 0.29 -7.63
CA LEU A 2 10.81 1.26 -8.33
C LEU A 2 11.40 1.78 -9.65
N ARG A 3 12.67 2.19 -9.66
CA ARG A 3 13.37 2.61 -10.89
C ARG A 3 13.33 1.53 -11.99
N GLN A 4 13.62 0.28 -11.62
CA GLN A 4 13.57 -0.85 -12.56
C GLN A 4 12.16 -1.09 -13.11
N CYS A 5 11.14 -0.96 -12.28
CA CYS A 5 9.73 -1.00 -12.70
C CYS A 5 9.43 0.10 -13.72
N GLN A 6 9.91 1.32 -13.47
CA GLN A 6 9.75 2.46 -14.38
C GLN A 6 10.51 2.26 -15.70
N GLU A 7 11.72 1.72 -15.66
CA GLU A 7 12.53 1.38 -16.85
C GLU A 7 11.88 0.28 -17.72
N LEU A 8 11.15 -0.66 -17.11
CA LEU A 8 10.39 -1.68 -17.84
C LEU A 8 9.18 -1.11 -18.60
N GLY A 9 8.69 0.06 -18.18
CA GLY A 9 7.56 0.78 -18.77
C GLY A 9 6.19 0.34 -18.24
N VAL A 10 5.20 1.21 -18.44
CA VAL A 10 3.83 1.07 -17.89
C VAL A 10 3.06 -0.14 -18.40
N ASN A 11 3.51 -0.77 -19.49
CA ASN A 11 2.89 -1.97 -20.05
C ASN A 11 3.44 -3.27 -19.43
N ARG A 12 4.54 -3.19 -18.64
CA ARG A 12 5.21 -4.37 -18.07
C ARG A 12 5.33 -4.33 -16.56
N CYS A 13 5.25 -3.16 -15.95
CA CYS A 13 5.27 -3.04 -14.51
C CYS A 13 4.27 -1.99 -14.04
N TYR A 14 3.47 -2.37 -13.05
CA TYR A 14 2.46 -1.54 -12.42
C TYR A 14 2.79 -1.37 -10.94
N THR A 15 2.80 -0.14 -10.46
CA THR A 15 3.09 0.15 -9.05
C THR A 15 1.81 0.26 -8.25
N VAL A 16 1.72 -0.50 -7.16
CA VAL A 16 0.62 -0.45 -6.21
C VAL A 16 1.07 0.29 -4.96
N ILE A 17 0.35 1.36 -4.61
CA ILE A 17 0.55 2.09 -3.35
C ILE A 17 -0.37 1.46 -2.30
N TYR A 18 0.21 0.86 -1.27
CA TYR A 18 -0.52 0.12 -0.24
C TYR A 18 -1.62 0.97 0.41
N GLU A 19 -1.31 2.20 0.79
CA GLU A 19 -2.24 3.10 1.47
C GLU A 19 -3.44 3.42 0.58
N LYS A 20 -3.22 3.67 -0.71
CA LYS A 20 -4.30 3.87 -1.69
C LYS A 20 -5.12 2.60 -1.87
N LEU A 21 -4.47 1.44 -1.95
CA LEU A 21 -5.15 0.15 -2.10
C LEU A 21 -6.12 -0.12 -0.95
N VAL A 22 -5.72 0.12 0.30
CA VAL A 22 -6.61 -0.16 1.45
C VAL A 22 -7.62 0.94 1.72
N ILE A 23 -7.37 2.19 1.30
CA ILE A 23 -8.33 3.31 1.40
C ILE A 23 -9.37 3.24 0.27
N GLN A 24 -8.97 2.86 -0.95
CA GLN A 24 -9.81 2.86 -2.15
C GLN A 24 -9.72 1.51 -2.91
N PRO A 25 -10.05 0.37 -2.28
CA PRO A 25 -9.76 -0.95 -2.82
C PRO A 25 -10.41 -1.23 -4.18
N GLU A 26 -11.66 -0.81 -4.38
CA GLU A 26 -12.33 -1.00 -5.68
C GLU A 26 -11.62 -0.22 -6.80
N ILE A 27 -11.29 1.05 -6.57
CA ILE A 27 -10.66 1.90 -7.59
C ILE A 27 -9.29 1.33 -7.97
N GLU A 28 -8.46 1.00 -6.98
CA GLU A 28 -7.10 0.54 -7.23
C GLU A 28 -7.06 -0.88 -7.83
N THR A 29 -7.97 -1.78 -7.42
CA THR A 29 -8.06 -3.12 -8.02
C THR A 29 -8.62 -3.09 -9.44
N ARG A 30 -9.56 -2.19 -9.76
CA ARG A 30 -10.02 -2.02 -11.15
C ARG A 30 -8.88 -1.60 -12.07
N ARG A 31 -8.06 -0.62 -11.66
CA ARG A 31 -6.87 -0.20 -12.42
C ARG A 31 -5.86 -1.33 -12.58
N LEU A 32 -5.62 -2.09 -11.51
CA LEU A 32 -4.72 -3.25 -11.58
C LEU A 32 -5.22 -4.30 -12.57
N PHE A 33 -6.52 -4.61 -12.56
CA PHE A 33 -7.12 -5.59 -13.46
C PHE A 33 -7.12 -5.12 -14.92
N GLU A 34 -7.34 -3.83 -15.16
CA GLU A 34 -7.18 -3.20 -16.48
C GLU A 34 -5.74 -3.33 -16.99
N PHE A 35 -4.74 -3.04 -16.15
CA PHE A 35 -3.33 -3.23 -16.49
C PHE A 35 -3.01 -4.71 -16.83
N LEU A 36 -3.59 -5.66 -16.08
CA LEU A 36 -3.42 -7.09 -16.32
C LEU A 36 -4.21 -7.61 -17.53
N GLY A 37 -5.14 -6.82 -18.10
CA GLY A 37 -5.99 -7.23 -19.21
C GLY A 37 -7.03 -8.30 -18.85
N ILE A 38 -7.48 -8.34 -17.60
CA ILE A 38 -8.46 -9.34 -17.10
C ILE A 38 -9.73 -8.66 -16.55
N PRO A 39 -10.91 -9.32 -16.63
CA PRO A 39 -12.16 -8.76 -16.12
C PRO A 39 -12.13 -8.64 -14.59
N TRP A 40 -12.57 -7.49 -14.07
CA TRP A 40 -12.66 -7.25 -12.64
C TRP A 40 -13.90 -7.91 -12.02
N ASP A 41 -13.75 -8.51 -10.84
CA ASP A 41 -14.82 -9.14 -10.07
C ASP A 41 -14.94 -8.48 -8.68
N PRO A 42 -16.15 -8.09 -8.22
CA PRO A 42 -16.35 -7.53 -6.88
C PRO A 42 -15.85 -8.39 -5.71
N ILE A 43 -15.64 -9.69 -5.91
CA ILE A 43 -15.12 -10.59 -4.88
C ILE A 43 -13.70 -10.22 -4.44
N VAL A 44 -12.92 -9.55 -5.29
CA VAL A 44 -11.52 -9.17 -4.99
C VAL A 44 -11.42 -8.19 -3.84
N THR A 45 -12.46 -7.39 -3.58
CA THR A 45 -12.52 -6.48 -2.44
C THR A 45 -13.13 -7.11 -1.18
N ARG A 46 -13.53 -8.38 -1.29
CA ARG A 46 -14.16 -9.20 -0.22
C ARG A 46 -13.46 -10.55 -0.12
N HIS A 47 -12.14 -10.56 -0.26
CA HIS A 47 -11.34 -11.79 -0.31
C HIS A 47 -11.53 -12.66 0.92
N GLU A 48 -11.85 -12.05 2.08
CA GLU A 48 -12.10 -12.75 3.34
C GLU A 48 -13.31 -13.70 3.26
N THR A 49 -14.25 -13.45 2.35
CA THR A 49 -15.45 -14.29 2.16
C THR A 49 -15.17 -15.59 1.40
N MET A 50 -14.02 -15.68 0.73
CA MET A 50 -13.65 -16.81 -0.13
C MET A 50 -12.56 -17.69 0.47
N LEU A 51 -12.08 -17.39 1.68
CA LEU A 51 -10.91 -18.04 2.28
C LEU A 51 -11.03 -19.57 2.31
N ALA A 52 -12.21 -20.11 2.64
CA ALA A 52 -12.44 -21.56 2.67
C ALA A 52 -12.48 -22.22 1.29
N THR A 53 -12.65 -21.44 0.22
CA THR A 53 -12.88 -21.93 -1.15
C THR A 53 -11.64 -21.81 -2.03
N ILE A 54 -10.85 -20.74 -1.89
CA ILE A 54 -9.79 -20.41 -2.85
C ILE A 54 -8.37 -20.67 -2.33
N THR A 55 -8.18 -20.88 -1.03
CA THR A 55 -6.83 -21.03 -0.47
C THR A 55 -6.83 -21.78 0.87
N ASN A 56 -5.69 -22.38 1.22
CA ASN A 56 -5.41 -22.81 2.58
C ASN A 56 -4.12 -22.11 3.02
N PRO A 57 -4.20 -20.89 3.57
CA PRO A 57 -3.01 -20.08 3.83
C PRO A 57 -2.16 -20.76 4.90
N ASN A 58 -0.84 -20.72 4.73
CA ASN A 58 0.09 -21.33 5.65
C ASN A 58 -0.04 -20.68 7.04
N PRO A 59 -0.37 -21.42 8.11
CA PRO A 59 -0.55 -20.85 9.44
C PRO A 59 0.74 -20.26 10.04
N TYR A 60 1.91 -20.63 9.50
CA TYR A 60 3.22 -20.14 9.94
C TYR A 60 3.68 -18.87 9.20
N GLU A 61 2.96 -18.43 8.15
CA GLU A 61 3.29 -17.19 7.48
C GLU A 61 2.90 -15.97 8.34
N PRO A 62 3.81 -14.99 8.55
CA PRO A 62 3.56 -13.84 9.42
C PRO A 62 2.37 -12.95 9.02
N SER A 63 1.98 -12.98 7.74
CA SER A 63 0.88 -12.20 7.18
C SER A 63 -0.47 -12.90 7.26
N THR A 64 -0.53 -14.20 7.59
CA THR A 64 -1.77 -15.00 7.50
C THR A 64 -2.87 -14.42 8.37
N LYS A 65 -2.57 -14.08 9.63
CA LYS A 65 -3.59 -13.54 10.56
C LYS A 65 -4.19 -12.22 10.07
N GLN A 66 -3.42 -11.39 9.36
CA GLN A 66 -3.83 -10.12 8.79
C GLN A 66 -4.59 -10.35 7.48
N PHE A 67 -4.11 -11.25 6.62
CA PHE A 67 -4.74 -11.60 5.35
C PHE A 67 -6.13 -12.20 5.55
N MET A 68 -6.36 -12.98 6.61
CA MET A 68 -7.67 -13.56 6.91
C MET A 68 -8.74 -12.51 7.27
N GLN A 69 -8.35 -11.25 7.52
CA GLN A 69 -9.28 -10.18 7.85
C GLN A 69 -9.76 -9.43 6.60
N LYS A 70 -10.95 -8.83 6.70
CA LYS A 70 -11.43 -7.87 5.70
C LYS A 70 -10.44 -6.72 5.53
N ILE A 71 -10.33 -6.21 4.30
CA ILE A 71 -9.57 -4.99 3.98
C ILE A 71 -9.96 -3.85 4.94
N HIS A 72 -8.95 -3.27 5.59
CA HIS A 72 -9.13 -2.22 6.59
C HIS A 72 -7.92 -1.27 6.60
N THR A 73 -8.10 -0.07 7.16
CA THR A 73 -7.04 0.96 7.23
C THR A 73 -6.29 1.01 8.57
N LYS A 74 -6.59 0.10 9.52
CA LYS A 74 -6.05 0.15 10.91
C LYS A 74 -4.53 0.19 11.03
N SER A 75 -3.80 -0.29 10.02
CA SER A 75 -2.33 -0.38 9.98
C SER A 75 -1.64 0.78 9.26
N VAL A 76 -2.40 1.63 8.56
CA VAL A 76 -1.86 2.65 7.63
C VAL A 76 -1.03 3.71 8.35
N ASP A 77 -1.46 4.15 9.53
CA ASP A 77 -0.81 5.19 10.34
C ASP A 77 -0.38 4.69 11.74
N SER A 78 -0.54 3.39 12.02
CA SER A 78 -0.27 2.83 13.36
C SER A 78 1.18 3.00 13.83
N TRP A 79 2.10 3.18 12.88
CA TRP A 79 3.52 3.45 13.15
C TRP A 79 3.79 4.87 13.66
N ALA A 80 2.87 5.81 13.44
CA ALA A 80 2.96 7.22 13.83
C ALA A 80 1.89 7.64 14.86
N GLY A 81 1.02 6.71 15.26
CA GLY A 81 -0.04 6.96 16.25
C GLY A 81 0.44 7.01 17.70
N PRO A 82 -0.47 7.22 18.68
CA PRO A 82 -0.12 7.35 20.09
C PRO A 82 0.57 6.12 20.72
N LYS A 83 0.40 4.94 20.11
CA LYS A 83 1.01 3.67 20.52
C LYS A 83 2.21 3.27 19.67
N ALA A 84 2.75 4.21 18.89
CA ALA A 84 3.90 3.98 18.04
C ALA A 84 5.11 3.49 18.85
N VAL A 85 5.83 2.52 18.28
CA VAL A 85 7.11 2.03 18.83
C VAL A 85 8.23 3.03 18.54
N LEU A 86 8.13 3.80 17.46
CA LEU A 86 9.13 4.77 17.06
C LEU A 86 9.14 5.98 18.00
N SER A 87 10.33 6.39 18.43
CA SER A 87 10.49 7.55 19.30
C SER A 87 10.20 8.86 18.56
N LYS A 88 9.79 9.90 19.30
CA LYS A 88 9.57 11.24 18.72
C LYS A 88 10.79 11.77 17.97
N THR A 89 12.00 11.45 18.45
CA THR A 89 13.25 11.84 17.79
C THR A 89 13.41 11.13 16.45
N VAL A 90 13.17 9.82 16.41
CA VAL A 90 13.23 9.05 15.16
C VAL A 90 12.19 9.56 14.17
N LEU A 91 10.96 9.81 14.62
CA LEU A 91 9.90 10.33 13.74
C LEU A 91 10.25 11.69 13.12
N LYS A 92 10.88 12.60 13.89
CA LYS A 92 11.38 13.89 13.38
C LYS A 92 12.50 13.72 12.36
N ASN A 93 13.44 12.81 12.63
CA ASN A 93 14.58 12.57 11.74
C ASN A 93 14.15 11.87 10.45
N ILE A 94 13.17 10.96 10.48
CA ILE A 94 12.62 10.31 9.28
C ILE A 94 12.13 11.36 8.28
N THR A 95 11.45 12.39 8.74
CA THR A 95 10.95 13.46 7.85
C THR A 95 12.05 14.40 7.35
N ALA A 96 13.16 14.52 8.06
CA ALA A 96 14.26 15.44 7.70
C ALA A 96 15.35 14.77 6.84
N ASP A 97 15.64 13.50 7.09
CA ASP A 97 16.84 12.82 6.59
C ASP A 97 16.52 11.74 5.53
N CYS A 98 15.26 11.32 5.39
CA CYS A 98 14.90 10.25 4.46
C CYS A 98 14.56 10.78 3.06
N THR A 99 15.59 10.90 2.22
CA THR A 99 15.47 11.35 0.82
C THR A 99 14.50 10.51 -0.01
N LEU A 100 14.39 9.21 0.27
CA LEU A 100 13.47 8.33 -0.45
C LEU A 100 12.00 8.63 -0.14
N LEU A 101 11.64 8.84 1.13
CA LEU A 101 10.27 9.19 1.50
C LEU A 101 9.87 10.54 0.92
N ASP A 102 10.81 11.49 0.87
CA ASP A 102 10.59 12.79 0.26
C ASP A 102 10.40 12.66 -1.26
N THR A 103 11.28 11.91 -1.91
CA THR A 103 11.19 11.62 -3.35
C THR A 103 9.85 11.00 -3.69
N LEU A 104 9.33 10.10 -2.85
CA LEU A 104 8.04 9.44 -3.05
C LEU A 104 6.83 10.27 -2.62
N GLY A 105 7.03 11.47 -2.06
CA GLY A 105 5.97 12.40 -1.64
C GLY A 105 5.35 12.11 -0.28
N TYR A 106 5.92 11.21 0.53
CA TYR A 106 5.38 10.84 1.84
C TYR A 106 5.65 11.92 2.92
N THR A 107 6.74 12.67 2.82
CA THR A 107 7.10 13.73 3.80
C THR A 107 6.08 14.87 3.83
N ALA A 108 5.47 15.20 2.69
CA ALA A 108 4.48 16.27 2.55
C ALA A 108 3.11 15.95 3.19
N LEU A 109 2.89 14.71 3.65
CA LEU A 109 1.62 14.25 4.20
C LEU A 109 1.45 14.54 5.69
N GLY A 110 2.50 15.00 6.39
CA GLY A 110 2.49 15.28 7.82
C GLY A 110 2.83 14.08 8.70
N LEU A 111 2.72 14.27 10.03
CA LEU A 111 3.01 13.25 11.04
C LEU A 111 1.94 13.30 12.16
N PRO A 112 1.03 12.30 12.25
CA PRO A 112 0.90 11.16 11.35
C PRO A 112 0.50 11.57 9.92
N PRO A 113 0.87 10.80 8.88
CA PRO A 113 0.56 11.14 7.50
C PRO A 113 -0.93 11.08 7.19
N ASP A 114 -1.42 12.06 6.43
CA ASP A 114 -2.75 12.03 5.82
C ASP A 114 -2.69 11.46 4.39
N TYR A 115 -2.74 10.13 4.28
CA TYR A 115 -2.64 9.44 2.98
C TYR A 115 -3.83 9.67 2.05
N THR A 116 -4.92 10.29 2.51
CA THR A 116 -6.02 10.67 1.62
C THR A 116 -5.60 11.75 0.62
N LYS A 117 -4.59 12.55 0.97
CA LYS A 117 -3.99 13.59 0.12
C LYS A 117 -2.89 13.08 -0.80
N MET A 118 -2.56 11.79 -0.74
CA MET A 118 -1.51 11.20 -1.56
C MET A 118 -1.95 11.07 -3.02
N ASN A 119 -1.04 11.41 -3.94
CA ASN A 119 -1.21 11.27 -5.38
C ASN A 119 -1.51 9.80 -5.76
N SER A 120 -2.27 9.60 -6.83
CA SER A 120 -2.59 8.26 -7.36
C SER A 120 -1.43 7.58 -8.07
N THR A 121 -0.35 8.29 -8.34
CA THR A 121 0.84 7.77 -9.02
C THR A 121 2.09 8.22 -8.27
N LEU A 122 3.09 7.33 -8.25
CA LEU A 122 4.41 7.66 -7.71
C LEU A 122 5.22 8.47 -8.74
N PRO A 123 6.10 9.37 -8.28
CA PRO A 123 6.94 10.16 -9.18
C PRO A 123 7.96 9.29 -9.92
N VAL A 124 8.36 9.76 -11.10
CA VAL A 124 9.41 9.12 -11.92
C VAL A 124 10.76 9.37 -11.26
N ILE A 125 11.45 8.30 -10.87
CA ILE A 125 12.80 8.37 -10.30
C ILE A 125 13.80 8.40 -11.46
N LYS A 126 14.61 9.46 -11.53
CA LYS A 126 15.71 9.60 -12.50
C LYS A 126 17.00 8.94 -11.97
#